data_AF-A0AAE1BGG2-F1
#
_entry.id   AF-A0AAE1BGG2-F1
#
_cell.length_a   1.000
_cell.length_b   1.000
_cell.length_c   1.000
_cell.angle_alpha   90.00
_cell.angle_beta   90.00
_cell.angle_gamma   90.00
#
_symmetry.space_group_name_H-M   'P 1'
#
loop_
_entity.id
_entity.type
_entity.pdbx_description
1 polymer ?
#
loop_
_entity_poly.entity_id
_entity_poly.type
_entity_poly.pdbx_seq_one_letter_code
_entity_poly.pdbx_strand_id
1 'polypeptide(L)'
;MTLHGLVYYESVPIPQGADLNMYCGLACTRKYWCKMWCADSSSDTPCIISSLVVMPSYNELNTADALTCYTSRPKDHATYAVITAGQQDSNEPLRRKENLVDGVYSYYQEELFTTTTTAGDKWFVLDFGRTVSFQHVVLYAQIYAFRAEMFRDVEVRVGNVEVTTPPSGFAAYVYFGSFKGDVFPGQVVDLWSPNLVWARFVSVQMLRDNGFGFYIGHVEVF
;
A
#
# COMPACT_ATOMS: atom_id res chain seq x y z
N MET A 1 -27.13 10.19 22.87
CA MET A 1 -26.65 8.85 23.21
C MET A 1 -25.48 8.57 22.28
N THR A 2 -24.26 8.74 22.76
CA THR A 2 -23.04 8.62 21.97
C THR A 2 -22.62 7.16 22.03
N LEU A 3 -22.92 6.39 21.00
CA LEU A 3 -22.50 4.99 20.88
C LEU A 3 -21.01 4.96 20.57
N HIS A 4 -20.19 4.68 21.57
CA HIS A 4 -18.81 4.25 21.39
C HIS A 4 -18.82 2.74 21.07
N GLY A 5 -19.23 2.39 19.85
CA GLY A 5 -19.18 1.02 19.35
C GLY A 5 -17.82 0.74 18.70
N LEU A 6 -17.04 -0.16 19.30
CA LEU A 6 -15.85 -0.77 18.70
C LEU A 6 -16.32 -1.90 17.78
N VAL A 7 -15.66 -2.06 16.63
CA VAL A 7 -16.15 -2.85 15.50
C VAL A 7 -15.14 -3.95 15.17
N TYR A 8 -15.58 -5.21 15.15
CA TYR A 8 -14.74 -6.38 14.83
C TYR A 8 -15.30 -7.27 13.74
N TYR A 9 -14.44 -7.68 12.81
CA TYR A 9 -14.78 -8.43 11.61
C TYR A 9 -14.95 -9.92 11.88
N GLU A 10 -16.04 -10.51 11.37
CA GLU A 10 -16.17 -11.96 11.21
C GLU A 10 -16.55 -12.29 9.75
N SER A 11 -15.86 -13.27 9.17
CA SER A 11 -16.07 -13.74 7.80
C SER A 11 -17.30 -14.68 7.73
N VAL A 12 -18.34 -14.29 6.99
CA VAL A 12 -19.50 -15.14 6.68
C VAL A 12 -19.53 -15.44 5.17
N PRO A 13 -19.88 -16.66 4.71
CA PRO A 13 -19.56 -17.13 3.37
C PRO A 13 -20.40 -16.43 2.30
N ILE A 14 -19.72 -15.82 1.32
CA ILE A 14 -20.25 -15.65 -0.04
C ILE A 14 -19.66 -16.81 -0.88
N PRO A 15 -20.40 -17.41 -1.83
CA PRO A 15 -20.15 -18.75 -2.36
C PRO A 15 -18.70 -19.04 -2.80
N GLN A 16 -18.32 -20.31 -2.60
CA GLN A 16 -16.96 -20.87 -2.72
C GLN A 16 -16.11 -20.30 -3.87
N GLY A 17 -14.93 -19.79 -3.50
CA GLY A 17 -13.85 -19.53 -4.46
C GLY A 17 -12.86 -18.41 -4.11
N ALA A 18 -13.05 -17.63 -3.04
CA ALA A 18 -12.22 -16.45 -2.78
C ALA A 18 -11.58 -16.43 -1.38
N ASP A 19 -10.25 -16.27 -1.36
CA ASP A 19 -9.43 -15.95 -0.18
C ASP A 19 -9.88 -14.60 0.44
N LEU A 20 -10.68 -14.64 1.50
CA LEU A 20 -11.23 -13.46 2.18
C LEU A 20 -10.46 -13.15 3.48
N ASN A 21 -9.33 -12.45 3.33
CA ASN A 21 -8.77 -11.60 4.38
C ASN A 21 -8.79 -10.17 3.86
N MET A 22 -9.65 -9.31 4.43
CA MET A 22 -9.82 -7.92 4.02
C MET A 22 -9.07 -7.00 5.01
N TYR A 23 -7.88 -6.53 4.61
CA TYR A 23 -7.15 -5.52 5.37
C TYR A 23 -7.40 -4.15 4.73
N CYS A 24 -8.27 -3.36 5.34
CA CYS A 24 -8.30 -1.92 5.08
C CYS A 24 -7.08 -1.30 5.77
N GLY A 25 -6.25 -0.59 5.02
CA GLY A 25 -5.09 0.13 5.56
C GLY A 25 -5.47 1.01 6.76
N LEU A 26 -4.55 1.13 7.70
CA LEU A 26 -4.71 1.82 8.99
C LEU A 26 -5.12 3.30 8.86
N ALA A 27 -4.92 3.92 7.70
CA ALA A 27 -5.50 5.23 7.39
C ALA A 27 -5.99 5.27 5.94
N CYS A 28 -7.33 5.29 5.77
CA CYS A 28 -8.00 5.48 4.47
C CYS A 28 -7.54 6.77 3.80
N THR A 29 -6.61 6.69 2.86
CA THR A 29 -5.87 7.87 2.45
C THR A 29 -6.23 8.37 1.07
N ARG A 30 -6.90 9.53 1.10
CA ARG A 30 -6.83 10.59 0.08
C ARG A 30 -7.51 10.34 -1.27
N LYS A 31 -8.79 9.95 -1.23
CA LYS A 31 -9.87 10.69 -1.94
C LYS A 31 -11.29 10.21 -1.61
N TYR A 32 -11.42 9.00 -1.09
CA TYR A 32 -12.70 8.47 -0.62
C TYR A 32 -12.44 7.81 0.72
N TRP A 33 -13.01 8.37 1.77
CA TRP A 33 -13.05 7.72 3.07
C TRP A 33 -13.60 6.33 2.84
N CYS A 34 -12.95 5.28 3.37
CA CYS A 34 -13.44 3.93 3.17
C CYS A 34 -14.88 3.92 3.69
N LYS A 35 -15.86 3.88 2.79
CA LYS A 35 -17.22 3.59 3.19
C LYS A 35 -17.17 2.15 3.67
N MET A 36 -17.17 2.02 4.98
CA MET A 36 -17.34 0.74 5.65
C MET A 36 -18.81 0.63 6.00
N TRP A 37 -19.41 -0.49 5.59
CA TRP A 37 -20.76 -0.84 5.99
C TRP A 37 -20.63 -1.95 7.00
N CYS A 38 -21.04 -1.72 8.24
CA CYS A 38 -20.96 -2.75 9.28
C CYS A 38 -22.37 -3.18 9.68
N ALA A 39 -22.57 -4.48 9.79
CA ALA A 39 -23.79 -5.09 10.29
C ALA A 39 -23.47 -5.88 11.56
N ASP A 40 -24.32 -5.73 12.56
CA ASP A 40 -24.30 -6.61 13.72
C ASP A 40 -24.81 -7.98 13.28
N SER A 41 -23.96 -9.00 13.36
CA SER A 41 -24.33 -10.36 12.94
C SER A 41 -25.37 -10.98 13.88
N SER A 42 -25.54 -10.41 15.09
CA SER A 42 -26.43 -10.92 16.13
C SER A 42 -27.81 -10.25 16.17
N SER A 43 -28.02 -9.14 15.46
CA SER A 43 -29.28 -8.41 15.47
C SER A 43 -29.77 -8.06 14.05
N ASP A 44 -31.08 -8.18 13.81
CA ASP A 44 -31.78 -7.71 12.60
C ASP A 44 -31.76 -6.16 12.45
N THR A 45 -30.79 -5.48 13.07
CA THR A 45 -30.70 -4.02 13.06
C THR A 45 -30.09 -3.48 11.77
N PRO A 46 -30.53 -2.29 11.31
CA PRO A 46 -30.04 -1.70 10.07
C PRO A 46 -28.55 -1.40 10.13
N CYS A 47 -27.86 -1.62 9.00
CA CYS A 47 -26.42 -1.40 8.85
C CYS A 47 -25.98 -0.04 9.40
N ILE A 48 -24.92 -0.04 10.21
CA ILE A 48 -24.30 1.19 10.68
C ILE A 48 -23.37 1.69 9.57
N ILE A 49 -23.71 2.85 9.01
CA ILE A 49 -22.81 3.60 8.13
C ILE A 49 -22.03 4.57 8.99
N SER A 50 -20.82 4.19 9.40
CA SER A 50 -19.94 5.04 10.21
C SER A 50 -18.52 5.07 9.63
N SER A 51 -17.81 6.16 9.90
CA SER A 51 -16.36 6.23 9.68
C SER A 51 -15.70 5.51 10.85
N LEU A 52 -15.08 4.38 10.58
CA LEU A 52 -14.51 3.52 11.61
C LEU A 52 -12.98 3.51 11.51
N VAL A 53 -12.33 3.54 12.66
CA VAL A 53 -10.89 3.33 12.77
C VAL A 53 -10.69 1.87 13.15
N VAL A 54 -10.08 1.09 12.25
CA VAL A 54 -9.73 -0.30 12.50
C VAL A 54 -8.35 -0.33 13.15
N MET A 55 -8.21 -0.96 14.33
CA MET A 55 -6.92 -1.08 15.03
C MET A 55 -6.45 -2.54 15.01
N PRO A 56 -5.29 -2.86 14.42
CA PRO A 56 -4.80 -4.23 14.26
C PRO A 56 -4.30 -4.86 15.57
N SER A 57 -4.12 -4.07 16.64
CA SER A 57 -3.53 -4.52 17.91
C SER A 57 -4.56 -4.87 18.99
N TYR A 58 -5.86 -4.84 18.69
CA TYR A 58 -6.86 -5.23 19.67
C TYR A 58 -7.03 -6.74 19.71
N ASN A 59 -7.10 -7.28 20.92
CA ASN A 59 -7.33 -8.68 21.18
C ASN A 59 -8.69 -8.81 21.87
N GLU A 60 -9.61 -9.54 21.26
CA GLU A 60 -10.97 -9.68 21.77
C GLU A 60 -11.00 -10.45 23.09
N LEU A 61 -11.82 -9.97 24.03
CA LEU A 61 -12.17 -10.71 25.24
C LEU A 61 -13.46 -11.54 25.04
N ASN A 62 -14.29 -11.23 24.02
CA ASN A 62 -15.56 -11.88 23.72
C ASN A 62 -15.96 -11.67 22.24
N THR A 63 -16.22 -12.75 21.51
CA THR A 63 -16.59 -12.73 20.08
C THR A 63 -18.07 -12.40 19.83
N ALA A 64 -18.92 -12.45 20.86
CA ALA A 64 -20.36 -12.21 20.72
C ALA A 64 -20.72 -10.76 20.35
N ASP A 65 -19.78 -9.82 20.49
CA ASP A 65 -19.98 -8.38 20.23
C ASP A 65 -19.33 -7.91 18.91
N ALA A 66 -18.96 -8.85 18.02
CA ALA A 66 -18.31 -8.55 16.75
C ALA A 66 -19.31 -7.98 15.70
N LEU A 67 -18.83 -7.05 14.86
CA LEU A 67 -19.55 -6.38 13.79
C LEU A 67 -18.94 -6.70 12.42
N THR A 68 -19.67 -7.41 11.56
CA THR A 68 -19.19 -7.74 10.21
C THR A 68 -19.17 -6.50 9.32
N CYS A 69 -18.02 -6.16 8.73
CA CYS A 69 -17.87 -4.98 7.88
C CYS A 69 -17.48 -5.27 6.43
N TYR A 70 -18.04 -4.47 5.53
CA TYR A 70 -17.83 -4.52 4.08
C TYR A 70 -17.20 -3.21 3.61
N THR A 71 -16.36 -3.26 2.58
CA THR A 71 -15.91 -2.06 1.86
C THR A 71 -16.00 -2.26 0.36
N SER A 72 -16.14 -1.14 -0.35
CA SER A 72 -16.12 -1.09 -1.82
C SER A 72 -14.71 -0.89 -2.36
N ARG A 73 -13.74 -0.64 -1.46
CA ARG A 73 -12.34 -0.53 -1.83
C ARG A 73 -11.82 -1.94 -2.16
N PRO A 74 -11.16 -2.14 -3.33
CA PRO A 74 -10.45 -3.38 -3.59
C PRO A 74 -9.41 -3.65 -2.51
N LYS A 75 -9.08 -4.94 -2.32
CA LYS A 75 -8.03 -5.34 -1.39
C LYS A 75 -6.68 -4.79 -1.86
N ASP A 76 -6.01 -4.05 -0.99
CA ASP A 76 -4.61 -3.67 -1.22
C ASP A 76 -3.70 -4.86 -0.87
N HIS A 77 -2.95 -5.33 -1.87
CA HIS A 77 -1.95 -6.38 -1.73
C HIS A 77 -0.61 -5.86 -1.20
N ALA A 78 -0.35 -4.56 -1.25
CA ALA A 78 0.88 -3.97 -0.72
C ALA A 78 0.89 -3.93 0.81
N THR A 79 -0.26 -3.69 1.45
CA THR A 79 -0.38 -3.66 2.91
C THR A 79 0.13 -4.98 3.53
N TYR A 80 1.14 -4.87 4.41
CA TYR A 80 1.90 -5.96 5.04
C TYR A 80 2.76 -6.84 4.10
N ALA A 81 2.97 -6.44 2.85
CA ALA A 81 3.95 -7.09 1.99
C ALA A 81 5.35 -6.99 2.62
N VAL A 82 6.16 -8.04 2.45
CA VAL A 82 7.56 -7.97 2.86
C VAL A 82 8.27 -7.02 1.91
N ILE A 83 8.92 -6.00 2.46
CA ILE A 83 9.61 -4.98 1.67
C ILE A 83 11.13 -5.08 1.78
N THR A 84 11.77 -5.13 0.62
CA THR A 84 13.22 -4.95 0.48
C THR A 84 13.46 -3.68 -0.33
N ALA A 85 14.44 -2.87 0.05
CA ALA A 85 14.72 -1.60 -0.60
C ALA A 85 16.23 -1.37 -0.69
N GLY A 86 16.63 -0.38 -1.49
CA GLY A 86 17.99 0.13 -1.43
C GLY A 86 18.30 0.77 -0.08
N GLN A 87 19.54 1.19 0.12
CA GLN A 87 19.98 1.66 1.43
C GLN A 87 19.13 2.87 1.89
N GLN A 88 18.63 2.80 3.13
CA GLN A 88 17.93 3.92 3.77
C GLN A 88 18.94 4.96 4.27
N ASP A 89 18.56 6.23 4.29
CA ASP A 89 19.34 7.28 4.95
C ASP A 89 19.32 7.09 6.47
N SER A 90 20.50 6.79 7.04
CA SER A 90 20.67 6.58 8.48
C SER A 90 20.39 7.83 9.33
N ASN A 91 20.43 9.02 8.72
CA ASN A 91 20.12 10.27 9.40
C ASN A 91 18.60 10.51 9.55
N GLU A 92 17.78 9.70 8.88
CA GLU A 92 16.32 9.84 8.86
C GLU A 92 15.64 8.54 9.32
N PRO A 93 15.79 8.17 10.62
CA PRO A 93 15.39 6.86 11.14
C PRO A 93 13.88 6.62 11.19
N LEU A 94 13.07 7.68 11.04
CA LEU A 94 11.61 7.59 10.96
C LEU A 94 11.11 7.26 9.55
N ARG A 95 11.94 7.42 8.52
CA ARG A 95 11.60 7.18 7.10
C ARG A 95 11.86 5.76 6.67
N ARG A 96 11.24 4.84 7.39
CA ARG A 96 11.50 3.41 7.21
C ARG A 96 10.72 2.88 6.02
N LYS A 97 11.25 1.84 5.39
CA LYS A 97 10.60 1.17 4.26
C LYS A 97 9.25 0.58 4.64
N GLU A 98 9.05 0.19 5.90
CA GLU A 98 7.80 -0.38 6.39
C GLU A 98 6.62 0.59 6.23
N ASN A 99 6.87 1.91 6.25
CA ASN A 99 5.84 2.93 6.09
C ASN A 99 5.28 2.98 4.64
N LEU A 100 5.93 2.31 3.68
CA LEU A 100 5.37 2.16 2.34
C LEU A 100 4.18 1.21 2.30
N VAL A 101 4.09 0.29 3.25
CA VAL A 101 3.21 -0.89 3.21
C VAL A 101 2.40 -1.06 4.50
N ASP A 102 2.33 -0.03 5.34
CA ASP A 102 1.56 -0.04 6.59
C ASP A 102 0.08 0.35 6.39
N GLY A 103 -0.32 0.66 5.16
CA GLY A 103 -1.63 1.19 4.81
C GLY A 103 -1.89 2.61 5.33
N VAL A 104 -0.85 3.37 5.70
CA VAL A 104 -0.92 4.75 6.20
C VAL A 104 -0.10 5.67 5.31
N TYR A 105 -0.80 6.47 4.49
CA TYR A 105 -0.16 7.62 3.86
C TYR A 105 -0.09 8.79 4.84
N SER A 106 1.06 8.94 5.48
CA SER A 106 1.29 9.99 6.47
C SER A 106 1.34 11.39 5.85
N TYR A 107 0.90 12.38 6.64
CA TYR A 107 1.14 13.79 6.33
C TYR A 107 2.47 14.29 6.90
N TYR A 108 3.12 13.52 7.77
CA TYR A 108 4.39 13.88 8.39
C TYR A 108 5.54 13.45 7.49
N GLN A 109 6.35 14.41 7.06
CA GLN A 109 7.41 14.19 6.07
C GLN A 109 8.50 13.22 6.55
N GLU A 110 8.74 13.22 7.85
CA GLU A 110 9.65 12.35 8.57
C GLU A 110 9.20 10.89 8.58
N GLU A 111 7.95 10.58 8.25
CA GLU A 111 7.42 9.21 8.17
C GLU A 111 7.37 8.68 6.74
N LEU A 112 7.70 9.48 5.74
CA LEU A 112 7.62 9.04 4.35
C LEU A 112 8.96 8.48 3.87
N PHE A 113 8.94 7.31 3.23
CA PHE A 113 10.16 6.56 2.89
C PHE A 113 11.15 7.35 2.02
N THR A 114 12.44 7.13 2.28
CA THR A 114 13.54 7.64 1.47
C THR A 114 14.73 6.69 1.45
N THR A 115 15.43 6.67 0.32
CA THR A 115 16.73 6.00 0.16
C THR A 115 17.87 7.01 0.34
N THR A 116 19.12 6.52 0.41
CA THR A 116 20.30 7.40 0.28
C THR A 116 20.38 8.01 -1.12
N THR A 117 21.28 8.98 -1.29
CA THR A 117 21.61 9.61 -2.57
C THR A 117 22.52 8.75 -3.45
N THR A 118 22.99 7.60 -2.97
CA THR A 118 23.92 6.74 -3.70
C THR A 118 23.27 6.21 -4.98
N ALA A 119 24.01 6.31 -6.08
CA ALA A 119 23.60 5.73 -7.36
C ALA A 119 23.37 4.22 -7.19
N GLY A 120 22.14 3.76 -7.47
CA GLY A 120 21.75 2.36 -7.34
C GLY A 120 20.89 2.03 -6.11
N ASP A 121 20.65 2.95 -5.19
CA ASP A 121 19.77 2.71 -4.01
C ASP A 121 18.30 3.04 -4.26
N LYS A 122 17.96 3.68 -5.38
CA LYS A 122 16.64 4.27 -5.62
C LYS A 122 15.61 3.24 -6.10
N TRP A 123 15.30 2.27 -5.26
CA TRP A 123 14.36 1.20 -5.57
C TRP A 123 13.79 0.54 -4.31
N PHE A 124 12.67 -0.15 -4.50
CA PHE A 124 12.14 -1.13 -3.56
C PHE A 124 11.43 -2.27 -4.28
N VAL A 125 11.23 -3.38 -3.57
CA VAL A 125 10.53 -4.57 -4.01
C VAL A 125 9.55 -4.97 -2.91
N LEU A 126 8.32 -5.21 -3.33
CA LEU A 126 7.29 -5.84 -2.52
C LEU A 126 7.29 -7.34 -2.84
N ASP A 127 7.36 -8.18 -1.81
CA ASP A 127 7.08 -9.60 -1.87
C ASP A 127 5.77 -9.89 -1.14
N PHE A 128 4.77 -10.36 -1.90
CA PHE A 128 3.46 -10.72 -1.35
C PHE A 128 3.45 -12.10 -0.67
N GLY A 129 4.56 -12.84 -0.69
CA GLY A 129 4.70 -14.21 -0.19
C GLY A 129 4.03 -15.27 -1.07
N ARG A 130 3.12 -14.86 -1.95
CA ARG A 130 2.39 -15.71 -2.91
C ARG A 130 2.10 -14.93 -4.19
N THR A 131 1.81 -15.63 -5.27
CA THR A 131 1.29 -14.99 -6.49
C THR A 131 -0.10 -14.45 -6.22
N VAL A 132 -0.32 -13.17 -6.53
CA VAL A 132 -1.62 -12.50 -6.46
C VAL A 132 -1.95 -11.91 -7.82
N SER A 133 -3.23 -11.63 -8.03
CA SER A 133 -3.73 -11.03 -9.25
C SER A 133 -4.10 -9.57 -9.02
N PHE A 134 -3.62 -8.65 -9.86
CA PHE A 134 -3.89 -7.21 -9.73
C PHE A 134 -3.83 -6.51 -11.10
N GLN A 135 -4.35 -5.29 -11.16
CA GLN A 135 -4.36 -4.42 -12.34
C GLN A 135 -3.85 -3.00 -12.05
N HIS A 136 -3.90 -2.51 -10.82
CA HIS A 136 -3.38 -1.19 -10.43
C HIS A 136 -2.12 -1.32 -9.58
N VAL A 137 -1.17 -0.43 -9.86
CA VAL A 137 -0.12 -0.06 -8.91
C VAL A 137 -0.19 1.45 -8.72
N VAL A 138 -0.40 1.88 -7.48
CA VAL A 138 -0.59 3.28 -7.13
C VAL A 138 0.61 3.73 -6.30
N LEU A 139 1.28 4.80 -6.74
CA LEU A 139 2.43 5.39 -6.05
C LEU A 139 2.05 6.78 -5.57
N TYR A 140 2.24 7.04 -4.28
CA TYR A 140 1.95 8.33 -3.69
C TYR A 140 3.22 9.16 -3.59
N ALA A 141 3.23 10.30 -4.27
CA ALA A 141 4.29 11.28 -4.12
C ALA A 141 4.28 11.91 -2.72
N GLN A 142 5.40 12.50 -2.34
CA GLN A 142 5.51 13.31 -1.14
C GLN A 142 4.57 14.52 -1.19
N ILE A 143 4.05 14.96 -0.04
CA ILE A 143 3.17 16.15 0.03
C ILE A 143 3.92 17.49 -0.03
N TYR A 144 5.25 17.49 0.05
CA TYR A 144 6.06 18.71 0.10
C TYR A 144 6.74 18.97 -1.25
N ALA A 145 6.61 20.19 -1.77
CA ALA A 145 7.01 20.56 -3.14
C ALA A 145 8.45 20.16 -3.50
N PHE A 146 9.44 20.60 -2.71
CA PHE A 146 10.86 20.35 -2.99
C PHE A 146 11.20 18.85 -3.12
N ARG A 147 10.54 17.99 -2.32
CA ARG A 147 10.79 16.53 -2.36
C ARG A 147 9.90 15.81 -3.36
N ALA A 148 8.71 16.34 -3.63
CA ALA A 148 7.84 15.82 -4.68
C ALA A 148 8.55 15.89 -6.03
N GLU A 149 9.20 17.01 -6.35
CA GLU A 149 9.97 17.18 -7.60
C GLU A 149 11.12 16.16 -7.77
N MET A 150 11.54 15.46 -6.70
CA MET A 150 12.56 14.42 -6.77
C MET A 150 12.01 13.07 -7.25
N PHE A 151 10.70 12.86 -7.17
CA PHE A 151 10.02 11.67 -7.67
C PHE A 151 9.72 11.84 -9.17
N ARG A 152 10.49 11.16 -10.01
CA ARG A 152 10.39 11.19 -11.48
C ARG A 152 11.03 9.95 -12.08
N ASP A 153 10.84 9.71 -13.37
CA ASP A 153 11.49 8.60 -14.09
C ASP A 153 11.35 7.23 -13.39
N VAL A 154 10.18 6.96 -12.83
CA VAL A 154 9.87 5.73 -12.10
C VAL A 154 9.42 4.63 -13.05
N GLU A 155 9.92 3.43 -12.86
CA GLU A 155 9.49 2.22 -13.56
C GLU A 155 8.99 1.18 -12.57
N VAL A 156 7.88 0.54 -12.92
CA VAL A 156 7.30 -0.58 -12.18
C VAL A 156 7.39 -1.83 -13.05
N ARG A 157 7.88 -2.91 -12.45
CA ARG A 157 7.95 -4.24 -13.06
C ARG A 157 7.45 -5.29 -12.10
N VAL A 158 7.04 -6.42 -12.65
CA VAL A 158 6.36 -7.50 -11.93
C VAL A 158 6.96 -8.86 -12.27
N GLY A 159 7.05 -9.74 -11.28
CA GLY A 159 7.69 -11.04 -11.43
C GLY A 159 7.15 -12.10 -10.48
N ASN A 160 7.53 -13.36 -10.72
CA ASN A 160 7.15 -14.51 -9.89
C ASN A 160 8.36 -15.22 -9.24
N VAL A 161 9.58 -14.79 -9.56
CA VAL A 161 10.82 -15.34 -9.02
C VAL A 161 11.58 -14.20 -8.38
N GLU A 162 12.12 -14.39 -7.18
CA GLU A 162 12.89 -13.36 -6.49
C GLU A 162 14.16 -13.02 -7.28
N VAL A 163 14.49 -11.74 -7.39
CA VAL A 163 15.78 -11.29 -7.93
C VAL A 163 16.82 -11.18 -6.83
N THR A 164 18.01 -11.74 -7.06
CA THR A 164 19.10 -11.73 -6.08
C THR A 164 20.06 -10.55 -6.23
N THR A 165 19.96 -9.77 -7.31
CA THR A 165 20.85 -8.62 -7.59
C THR A 165 20.10 -7.32 -7.93
N PRO A 166 19.29 -6.75 -7.02
CA PRO A 166 18.67 -5.44 -7.24
C PRO A 166 19.70 -4.30 -7.43
N PRO A 167 19.35 -3.23 -8.15
CA PRO A 167 18.20 -3.11 -9.05
C PRO A 167 18.43 -3.80 -10.40
N SER A 168 19.66 -4.20 -10.73
CA SER A 168 20.03 -4.77 -12.05
C SER A 168 19.21 -6.00 -12.45
N GLY A 169 18.82 -6.83 -11.48
CA GLY A 169 18.01 -8.03 -11.69
C GLY A 169 16.58 -7.75 -12.12
N PHE A 170 16.04 -6.54 -11.91
CA PHE A 170 14.66 -6.21 -12.29
C PHE A 170 14.40 -6.27 -13.79
N ALA A 171 15.45 -6.24 -14.63
CA ALA A 171 15.29 -6.45 -16.07
C ALA A 171 14.67 -7.82 -16.42
N ALA A 172 14.78 -8.81 -15.55
CA ALA A 172 14.13 -10.12 -15.70
C ALA A 172 12.62 -10.08 -15.42
N TYR A 173 12.12 -9.04 -14.75
CA TYR A 173 10.69 -8.83 -14.53
C TYR A 173 10.01 -8.24 -15.75
N VAL A 174 8.73 -8.55 -15.88
CA VAL A 174 7.87 -8.02 -16.95
C VAL A 174 7.58 -6.55 -16.65
N TYR A 175 7.71 -5.70 -17.66
CA TYR A 175 7.34 -4.30 -17.56
C TYR A 175 5.84 -4.15 -17.27
N PHE A 176 5.49 -3.40 -16.24
CA PHE A 176 4.10 -3.12 -15.87
C PHE A 176 3.69 -1.71 -16.26
N GLY A 177 4.54 -0.72 -15.94
CA GLY A 177 4.25 0.68 -16.22
C GLY A 177 5.40 1.59 -15.84
N SER A 178 5.29 2.86 -16.20
CA SER A 178 6.28 3.87 -15.81
C SER A 178 5.66 5.25 -15.74
N PHE A 179 6.27 6.10 -14.93
CA PHE A 179 5.95 7.51 -14.82
C PHE A 179 7.20 8.34 -15.12
N LYS A 180 7.14 9.20 -16.15
CA LYS A 180 8.28 9.98 -16.62
C LYS A 180 8.34 11.40 -16.08
N GLY A 181 7.19 12.00 -15.76
CA GLY A 181 7.08 13.42 -15.44
C GLY A 181 7.68 13.78 -14.09
N ASP A 182 7.73 15.08 -13.78
CA ASP A 182 7.89 15.55 -12.42
C ASP A 182 6.52 15.49 -11.73
N VAL A 183 6.44 15.01 -10.49
CA VAL A 183 5.18 15.06 -9.73
C VAL A 183 4.98 16.40 -9.04
N PHE A 184 3.72 16.79 -8.89
CA PHE A 184 3.33 17.86 -7.96
C PHE A 184 3.14 17.29 -6.54
N PRO A 185 3.27 18.12 -5.49
CA PRO A 185 3.14 17.64 -4.12
C PRO A 185 1.80 16.95 -3.85
N GLY A 186 1.88 15.73 -3.30
CA GLY A 186 0.73 14.88 -2.97
C GLY A 186 0.07 14.23 -4.17
N GLN A 187 0.70 14.28 -5.36
CA GLN A 187 0.20 13.60 -6.54
C GLN A 187 0.13 12.08 -6.31
N VAL A 188 -0.94 11.50 -6.85
CA VAL A 188 -1.10 10.06 -6.97
C VAL A 188 -0.72 9.68 -8.40
N VAL A 189 0.27 8.80 -8.54
CA VAL A 189 0.67 8.21 -9.81
C VAL A 189 0.01 6.85 -9.91
N ASP A 190 -0.98 6.76 -10.77
CA ASP A 190 -1.80 5.57 -10.99
C ASP A 190 -1.36 4.86 -12.26
N LEU A 191 -0.88 3.62 -12.14
CA LEU A 191 -0.42 2.79 -13.24
C LEU A 191 -1.39 1.63 -13.43
N TRP A 192 -1.96 1.51 -14.64
CA TRP A 192 -3.02 0.55 -14.94
C TRP A 192 -2.68 -0.49 -16.01
N SER A 193 -2.91 -1.74 -15.63
CA SER A 193 -3.11 -2.98 -16.36
C SER A 193 -4.42 -3.08 -17.18
N PRO A 194 -4.48 -3.00 -18.54
CA PRO A 194 -5.73 -3.38 -19.22
C PRO A 194 -6.09 -4.86 -19.00
N ASN A 195 -5.12 -5.71 -18.65
CA ASN A 195 -5.32 -7.11 -18.32
C ASN A 195 -4.90 -7.39 -16.87
N LEU A 196 -5.52 -8.41 -16.27
CA LEU A 196 -5.14 -8.93 -14.96
C LEU A 196 -3.72 -9.51 -15.01
N VAL A 197 -2.87 -9.03 -14.11
CA VAL A 197 -1.47 -9.45 -13.97
C VAL A 197 -1.37 -10.41 -12.79
N TRP A 198 -0.66 -11.53 -12.97
CA TRP A 198 -0.38 -12.50 -11.92
C TRP A 198 1.10 -12.44 -11.53
N ALA A 199 1.40 -11.90 -10.35
CA ALA A 199 2.76 -11.75 -9.87
C ALA A 199 2.86 -11.90 -8.35
N ARG A 200 4.03 -12.33 -7.87
CA ARG A 200 4.39 -12.37 -6.45
C ARG A 200 5.20 -11.13 -6.04
N PHE A 201 5.97 -10.59 -6.97
CA PHE A 201 6.88 -9.48 -6.72
C PHE A 201 6.49 -8.26 -7.55
N VAL A 202 6.54 -7.08 -6.91
CA VAL A 202 6.46 -5.78 -7.58
C VAL A 202 7.72 -5.01 -7.26
N SER A 203 8.52 -4.70 -8.28
CA SER A 203 9.68 -3.83 -8.15
C SER A 203 9.34 -2.42 -8.64
N VAL A 204 9.77 -1.42 -7.88
CA VAL A 204 9.67 -0.01 -8.24
C VAL A 204 11.08 0.57 -8.19
N GLN A 205 11.50 1.22 -9.27
CA GLN A 205 12.83 1.82 -9.36
C GLN A 205 12.78 3.18 -10.03
N MET A 206 13.65 4.09 -9.59
CA MET A 206 13.94 5.33 -10.32
C MET A 206 15.07 5.07 -11.32
N LEU A 207 14.80 5.29 -12.60
CA LEU A 207 15.72 4.94 -13.69
C LEU A 207 16.89 5.92 -13.85
N ARG A 208 16.74 7.14 -13.35
CA ARG A 208 17.77 8.17 -13.44
C ARG A 208 18.24 8.61 -12.07
N ASP A 209 19.55 8.68 -11.93
CA ASP A 209 20.14 9.38 -10.80
C ASP A 209 20.00 10.90 -11.02
N ASN A 210 19.43 11.58 -10.03
CA ASN A 210 19.25 13.02 -9.96
C ASN A 210 20.05 13.64 -8.80
N GLY A 211 20.93 12.87 -8.13
CA GLY A 211 21.68 13.30 -6.96
C GLY A 211 20.88 13.33 -5.66
N PHE A 212 19.60 12.91 -5.68
CA PHE A 212 18.71 12.89 -4.52
C PHE A 212 18.28 11.48 -4.14
N GLY A 213 17.79 11.29 -2.92
CA GLY A 213 17.16 10.04 -2.51
C GLY A 213 15.86 9.76 -3.28
N PHE A 214 15.38 8.52 -3.21
CA PHE A 214 14.08 8.15 -3.75
C PHE A 214 12.99 8.41 -2.72
N TYR A 215 12.26 9.52 -2.86
CA TYR A 215 11.21 9.92 -1.93
C TYR A 215 9.83 9.45 -2.39
N ILE A 216 9.23 8.55 -1.64
CA ILE A 216 7.89 8.05 -1.92
C ILE A 216 7.09 7.97 -0.61
N GLY A 217 5.83 8.36 -0.69
CA GLY A 217 4.97 8.44 0.48
C GLY A 217 4.32 7.10 0.83
N HIS A 218 3.80 6.40 -0.17
CA HIS A 218 3.05 5.17 0.02
C HIS A 218 2.95 4.40 -1.31
N VAL A 219 2.67 3.10 -1.24
CA VAL A 219 2.37 2.27 -2.41
C VAL A 219 1.15 1.39 -2.14
N GLU A 220 0.30 1.25 -3.14
CA GLU A 220 -0.86 0.34 -3.10
C GLU A 220 -0.89 -0.52 -4.37
N VAL A 221 -1.41 -1.74 -4.26
CA VAL A 221 -1.52 -2.71 -5.37
C VAL A 221 -2.90 -3.37 -5.33
N PHE A 222 -3.70 -3.21 -6.38
CA PHE A 222 -5.09 -3.67 -6.47
C PHE A 222 -5.37 -4.53 -7.69
#